data_AF-A0A0V1GVT4-F1
#
_entry.id   AF-A0A0V1GVT4-F1
#
_cell.length_a   1.000
_cell.length_b   1.000
_cell.length_c   1.000
_cell.angle_alpha   90.00
_cell.angle_beta   90.00
_cell.angle_gamma   90.00
#
_symmetry.space_group_name_H-M   'P 1'
#
loop_
_entity.id
_entity.type
_entity.pdbx_description
1 polymer ?
#
loop_
_entity_poly.entity_id
_entity_poly.type
_entity_poly.pdbx_seq_one_letter_code
_entity_poly.pdbx_strand_id
1 'polypeptide(L)'
;LQSSQCNGMALCFRRQCISAEVLYPTKGCSRDMECRRRLPAHERLIVGCKDGMCAKLMTVPNAGKCATRNQCPGQSICFRRHCIPAVPRNYSCQRNAQCHPTERCIGGLCFGLLGTTSDSTKMLIGYPDDDIMD
;
A
#
# COMPACT_ATOMS: atom_id res chain seq x y z
N LEU A 1 -12.87 3.94 3.57
CA LEU A 1 -11.67 4.75 3.26
C LEU A 1 -11.60 4.99 1.75
N GLN A 2 -11.47 6.24 1.34
CA GLN A 2 -11.25 6.68 -0.04
C GLN A 2 -9.92 7.45 -0.13
N SER A 3 -9.36 7.67 -1.32
CA SER A 3 -8.07 8.37 -1.47
C SER A 3 -8.10 9.79 -0.88
N SER A 4 -9.25 10.48 -0.93
CA SER A 4 -9.45 11.79 -0.29
C SER A 4 -9.31 11.77 1.24
N GLN A 5 -9.43 10.61 1.88
CA GLN A 5 -9.28 10.43 3.33
C GLN A 5 -7.83 10.12 3.72
N CYS A 6 -6.91 10.03 2.76
CA CYS A 6 -5.49 9.80 3.01
C CYS A 6 -4.72 11.12 3.07
N ASN A 7 -3.68 11.18 3.90
CA ASN A 7 -2.82 12.37 3.98
C ASN A 7 -1.91 12.51 2.76
N GLY A 8 -1.60 13.76 2.38
CA GLY A 8 -0.76 14.06 1.23
C GLY A 8 -1.28 13.43 -0.06
N MET A 9 -0.40 12.99 -0.95
CA MET A 9 -0.79 12.36 -2.21
C MET A 9 -1.08 10.86 -2.11
N ALA A 10 -1.08 10.29 -0.89
CA ALA A 10 -1.30 8.85 -0.70
C ALA A 10 -2.65 8.39 -1.27
N LEU A 11 -2.63 7.20 -1.86
CA LEU A 11 -3.80 6.57 -2.48
C LEU A 11 -4.38 5.49 -1.57
N CYS A 12 -5.70 5.36 -1.57
CA CYS A 12 -6.38 4.34 -0.81
C CYS A 12 -6.50 3.05 -1.63
N PHE A 13 -5.84 1.97 -1.20
CA PHE A 13 -6.08 0.63 -1.72
C PHE A 13 -6.34 -0.36 -0.59
N ARG A 14 -7.36 -1.22 -0.75
CA ARG A 14 -7.77 -2.20 0.28
C ARG A 14 -7.94 -1.58 1.67
N ARG A 15 -8.54 -0.39 1.73
CA ARG A 15 -8.74 0.41 2.96
C ARG A 15 -7.45 0.85 3.65
N GLN A 16 -6.34 0.95 2.92
CA GLN A 16 -5.07 1.45 3.43
C GLN A 16 -4.57 2.61 2.59
N CYS A 17 -4.08 3.64 3.26
CA CYS A 17 -3.35 4.73 2.61
C CYS A 17 -1.94 4.26 2.30
N ILE A 18 -1.57 4.21 1.02
CA ILE A 18 -0.23 3.82 0.58
C ILE A 18 0.41 5.03 -0.08
N SER A 19 1.68 5.27 0.24
CA SER A 19 2.44 6.41 -0.28
C SER A 19 2.48 6.40 -1.80
N ALA A 20 2.23 7.58 -2.36
CA ALA A 20 2.14 7.81 -3.79
C ALA A 20 2.72 9.17 -4.14
N GLU A 21 3.13 9.30 -5.39
CA GLU A 21 3.68 10.51 -5.97
C GLU A 21 2.80 11.00 -7.13
N VAL A 22 2.84 12.30 -7.36
CA VAL A 22 2.12 12.95 -8.45
C VAL A 22 2.72 12.48 -9.80
N LEU A 23 1.86 12.14 -10.75
CA LEU A 23 2.29 11.86 -12.12
C LEU A 23 2.50 13.15 -12.90
N TYR A 24 3.70 13.34 -13.42
CA TYR A 24 4.06 14.48 -14.27
C TYR A 24 4.17 14.08 -15.75
N PRO A 25 3.73 14.93 -16.69
CA PRO A 25 3.00 16.19 -16.48
C PRO A 25 1.60 15.94 -15.91
N THR A 26 1.21 16.76 -14.92
CA THR A 26 -0.08 16.62 -14.24
C THR A 26 -1.20 16.99 -15.18
N LYS A 27 -2.17 16.10 -15.31
CA LYS A 27 -3.45 16.39 -15.96
C LYS A 27 -4.55 16.23 -14.94
N GLY A 28 -5.51 17.17 -14.96
CA GLY A 28 -6.68 17.14 -14.12
C GLY A 28 -7.42 15.79 -14.20
N CYS A 29 -7.95 15.35 -13.08
CA CYS A 29 -8.83 14.20 -12.97
C CYS A 29 -9.97 14.45 -11.99
N SER A 30 -11.10 13.80 -12.21
CA SER A 30 -12.20 13.70 -11.22
C SER A 30 -12.35 12.28 -10.69
N ARG A 31 -11.90 11.28 -11.46
CA ARG A 31 -12.07 9.85 -11.16
C ARG A 31 -10.81 9.06 -11.49
N ASP A 32 -10.56 8.00 -10.74
CA ASP A 32 -9.42 7.09 -10.96
C ASP A 32 -9.29 6.60 -12.41
N MET A 33 -10.42 6.30 -13.07
CA MET A 33 -10.43 5.78 -14.44
C MET A 33 -9.73 6.73 -15.42
N GLU A 34 -9.75 8.04 -15.15
CA GLU A 34 -9.10 9.04 -15.99
C GLU A 34 -7.58 8.94 -15.95
N CYS A 35 -7.03 8.55 -14.80
CA CYS A 35 -5.61 8.27 -14.63
C CYS A 35 -5.24 6.91 -15.21
N ARG A 36 -6.08 5.88 -14.99
CA ARG A 36 -5.85 4.51 -15.48
C ARG A 36 -5.82 4.44 -17.01
N ARG A 37 -6.74 5.10 -17.71
CA ARG A 37 -6.81 5.03 -19.19
C ARG A 37 -5.56 5.59 -19.89
N ARG A 38 -4.81 6.45 -19.21
CA ARG A 38 -3.63 7.15 -19.77
C ARG A 38 -2.33 6.37 -19.64
N LEU A 39 -2.33 5.26 -18.90
CA LEU A 39 -1.13 4.49 -18.62
C LEU A 39 -1.16 3.11 -19.28
N PRO A 40 0.01 2.49 -19.50
CA PRO A 40 0.09 1.10 -19.94
C PRO A 40 -0.57 0.16 -18.93
N ALA A 41 -1.10 -0.96 -19.42
CA ALA A 41 -1.97 -1.86 -18.66
C ALA A 41 -1.42 -2.28 -17.28
N HIS A 42 -0.11 -2.46 -17.18
CA HIS A 42 0.53 -2.85 -15.92
C HIS A 42 0.41 -1.74 -14.86
N GLU A 43 0.68 -0.49 -15.20
CA GLU A 43 0.65 0.63 -14.25
C GLU A 43 -0.77 1.02 -13.81
N ARG A 44 -1.81 0.69 -14.59
CA ARG A 44 -3.21 1.01 -14.28
C ARG A 44 -3.66 0.50 -12.91
N LEU A 45 -2.97 -0.50 -12.36
CA LEU A 45 -3.32 -1.11 -11.09
C LEU A 45 -2.86 -0.28 -9.88
N ILE A 46 -1.94 0.64 -10.03
CA ILE A 46 -1.32 1.38 -8.92
C ILE A 46 -1.51 2.90 -9.03
N VAL A 47 -2.51 3.35 -9.79
CA VAL A 47 -2.80 4.77 -9.99
C VAL A 47 -4.23 5.13 -9.62
N GLY A 48 -4.42 6.37 -9.23
CA GLY A 48 -5.70 6.91 -8.81
C GLY A 48 -5.75 8.43 -8.95
N CYS A 49 -6.97 8.97 -8.83
CA CYS A 49 -7.20 10.39 -8.78
C CYS A 49 -7.20 10.85 -7.33
N LYS A 50 -6.45 11.92 -7.04
CA LYS A 50 -6.26 12.48 -5.71
C LYS A 50 -6.21 13.99 -5.85
N ASP A 51 -7.17 14.68 -5.23
CA ASP A 51 -7.21 16.15 -5.18
C ASP A 51 -7.07 16.82 -6.56
N GLY A 52 -7.77 16.25 -7.55
CA GLY A 52 -7.73 16.74 -8.93
C GLY A 52 -6.51 16.29 -9.74
N MET A 53 -5.56 15.57 -9.13
CA MET A 53 -4.30 15.16 -9.75
C MET A 53 -4.17 13.64 -9.82
N CYS A 54 -3.62 13.14 -10.93
CA CYS A 54 -3.27 11.73 -11.02
C CYS A 54 -2.02 11.43 -10.18
N ALA A 55 -2.12 10.43 -9.31
CA ALA A 55 -0.99 9.94 -8.53
C ALA A 55 -0.74 8.45 -8.81
N LYS A 56 0.49 8.01 -8.58
CA LYS A 56 0.95 6.62 -8.71
C LYS A 56 1.65 6.20 -7.43
N LEU A 57 1.42 4.97 -6.98
CA LEU A 57 2.14 4.44 -5.81
C LEU A 57 3.65 4.53 -6.04
N MET A 58 4.39 4.89 -5.00
CA MET A 58 5.85 4.87 -5.05
C MET A 58 6.32 3.43 -5.25
N THR A 59 7.12 3.18 -6.29
CA THR A 59 7.65 1.86 -6.62
C THR A 59 9.16 1.81 -6.39
N VAL A 60 9.68 0.63 -6.10
CA VAL A 60 11.14 0.43 -6.08
C VAL A 60 11.70 0.62 -7.49
N PRO A 61 12.70 1.51 -7.68
CA PRO A 61 13.27 1.76 -9.00
C PRO A 61 13.96 0.51 -9.55
N ASN A 62 13.91 0.33 -10.88
CA ASN A 62 14.49 -0.81 -11.60
C ASN A 62 13.96 -2.20 -11.16
N ALA A 63 12.92 -2.26 -10.35
CA ALA A 63 12.26 -3.52 -10.02
C ALA A 63 11.37 -3.95 -11.19
N GLY A 64 11.56 -5.18 -11.66
CA GLY A 64 10.67 -5.80 -12.64
C GLY A 64 9.26 -6.01 -12.11
N LYS A 65 8.37 -6.51 -12.98
CA LYS A 65 7.05 -6.98 -12.55
C LYS A 65 7.22 -8.13 -11.59
N CYS A 66 6.40 -8.14 -10.54
CA CYS A 66 6.38 -9.21 -9.56
C CYS A 66 5.05 -9.97 -9.59
N ALA A 67 5.10 -11.23 -9.18
CA ALA A 67 3.95 -12.09 -8.89
C ALA A 67 4.03 -12.60 -7.45
N THR A 68 5.24 -12.80 -6.94
CA THR A 68 5.52 -13.25 -5.58
C THR A 68 6.50 -12.30 -4.89
N ARG A 69 6.59 -12.39 -3.56
CA ARG A 69 7.51 -11.56 -2.77
C ARG A 69 8.97 -11.73 -3.19
N ASN A 70 9.40 -12.95 -3.50
CA ASN A 70 10.82 -13.26 -3.74
C ASN A 70 11.40 -12.57 -4.98
N GLN A 71 10.56 -11.91 -5.77
CA GLN A 71 10.95 -11.17 -6.97
C GLN A 71 11.19 -9.67 -6.69
N CYS A 72 10.90 -9.21 -5.48
CA CYS A 72 11.11 -7.82 -5.09
C CYS A 72 12.38 -7.66 -4.26
N PRO A 73 13.25 -6.68 -4.60
CA PRO A 73 14.52 -6.49 -3.90
C PRO A 73 14.32 -5.80 -2.55
N GLY A 74 15.25 -6.05 -1.62
CA GLY A 74 15.27 -5.41 -0.31
C GLY A 74 13.99 -5.63 0.51
N GLN A 75 13.63 -4.63 1.30
CA GLN A 75 12.41 -4.63 2.12
C GLN A 75 11.24 -4.06 1.32
N SER A 76 10.70 -4.85 0.40
CA SER A 76 9.57 -4.46 -0.42
C SER A 76 8.55 -5.59 -0.62
N ILE A 77 7.32 -5.21 -0.92
CA ILE A 77 6.19 -6.13 -1.06
C ILE A 77 5.69 -6.07 -2.49
N CYS A 78 5.50 -7.25 -3.09
CA CYS A 78 4.81 -7.36 -4.36
C CYS A 78 3.33 -7.02 -4.18
N PHE A 79 2.93 -5.83 -4.66
CA PHE A 79 1.57 -5.35 -4.60
C PHE A 79 1.10 -4.99 -6.02
N ARG A 80 0.03 -5.65 -6.48
CA ARG A 80 -0.56 -5.41 -7.80
C ARG A 80 0.49 -5.42 -8.94
N ARG A 81 1.38 -6.41 -8.89
CA ARG A 81 2.49 -6.62 -9.83
C ARG A 81 3.64 -5.60 -9.79
N HIS A 82 3.69 -4.75 -8.77
CA HIS A 82 4.76 -3.79 -8.56
C HIS A 82 5.43 -4.03 -7.21
N CYS A 83 6.74 -3.85 -7.14
CA CYS A 83 7.46 -3.84 -5.88
C CYS A 83 7.30 -2.48 -5.23
N ILE A 84 6.58 -2.44 -4.11
CA ILE A 84 6.31 -1.24 -3.33
C ILE A 84 7.19 -1.28 -2.08
N PRO A 85 7.92 -0.19 -1.75
CA PRO A 85 8.69 -0.11 -0.52
C PRO A 85 7.84 -0.45 0.71
N ALA A 86 8.42 -1.17 1.66
CA ALA A 86 7.74 -1.62 2.85
C ALA A 86 8.47 -1.17 4.11
N VAL A 87 7.70 -0.99 5.18
CA VAL A 87 8.20 -0.58 6.50
C VAL A 87 7.95 -1.69 7.52
N PRO A 88 8.91 -1.95 8.43
CA PRO A 88 8.75 -2.99 9.44
C PRO A 88 7.59 -2.65 10.38
N ARG A 89 7.00 -3.69 10.94
CA ARG A 89 6.07 -3.66 12.06
C ARG A 89 6.79 -4.19 13.29
N ASN A 90 6.38 -3.68 14.46
CA ASN A 90 6.98 -4.04 15.74
C ASN A 90 6.50 -5.41 16.26
N TYR A 91 6.33 -6.39 15.38
CA TYR A 91 5.97 -7.75 15.75
C TYR A 91 6.55 -8.78 14.77
N SER A 92 6.89 -9.95 15.31
CA SER A 92 7.65 -10.98 14.62
C SER A 92 6.76 -12.00 13.92
N CYS A 93 7.36 -12.73 12.98
CA CYS A 93 6.70 -13.77 12.23
C CYS A 93 7.71 -14.79 11.69
N GLN A 94 7.22 -16.00 11.45
CA GLN A 94 7.88 -17.05 10.69
C GLN A 94 7.24 -17.24 9.30
N ARG A 95 5.93 -16.92 9.18
CA ARG A 95 5.17 -17.07 7.94
C ARG A 95 4.18 -15.92 7.74
N ASN A 96 3.80 -15.67 6.49
CA ASN A 96 2.89 -14.57 6.13
C ASN A 96 1.54 -14.61 6.85
N ALA A 97 1.05 -15.79 7.18
CA ALA A 97 -0.24 -15.96 7.87
C ALA A 97 -0.25 -15.41 9.31
N GLN A 98 0.92 -15.14 9.90
CA GLN A 98 1.03 -14.51 11.22
C GLN A 98 1.01 -12.98 11.14
N CYS A 99 1.15 -12.41 9.94
CA CYS A 99 1.03 -10.98 9.72
C CYS A 99 -0.40 -10.61 9.32
N HIS A 100 -0.76 -9.34 9.48
CA HIS A 100 -2.01 -8.81 8.94
C HIS A 100 -2.15 -9.15 7.43
N PRO A 101 -3.34 -9.39 6.87
CA PRO A 101 -3.51 -9.85 5.47
C PRO A 101 -2.86 -8.97 4.39
N THR A 102 -2.63 -7.71 4.69
CA THR A 102 -1.99 -6.72 3.81
C THR A 102 -0.47 -6.65 3.98
N GLU A 103 0.07 -7.33 4.99
CA GLU A 103 1.46 -7.30 5.41
C GLU A 103 2.16 -8.59 5.01
N ARG A 104 3.49 -8.60 5.05
CA ARG A 104 4.30 -9.75 4.66
C ARG A 104 5.41 -9.99 5.64
N CYS A 105 5.71 -11.27 5.86
CA CYS A 105 6.76 -11.70 6.77
C CYS A 105 8.14 -11.69 6.11
N ILE A 106 8.94 -10.64 6.33
CA ILE A 106 10.26 -10.46 5.69
C ILE A 106 11.33 -10.55 6.78
N GLY A 107 12.24 -11.51 6.66
CA GLY A 107 13.38 -11.62 7.58
C GLY A 107 13.00 -11.77 9.06
N GLY A 108 11.86 -12.40 9.37
CA GLY A 108 11.42 -12.62 10.75
C GLY A 108 10.51 -11.54 11.35
N LEU A 109 10.23 -10.46 10.60
CA LEU A 109 9.35 -9.37 11.03
C LEU A 109 8.22 -9.16 10.02
N CYS A 110 7.07 -8.70 10.49
CA CYS A 110 5.98 -8.31 9.61
C CYS A 110 6.28 -6.93 9.01
N PHE A 111 5.95 -6.74 7.74
CA PHE A 111 6.13 -5.47 7.02
C PHE A 111 4.83 -5.04 6.37
N GLY A 112 4.52 -3.75 6.49
CA GLY A 112 3.42 -3.10 5.76
C GLY A 112 3.94 -2.25 4.61
N LEU A 113 3.08 -1.95 3.64
CA LEU A 113 3.42 -1.04 2.55
C LEU A 113 3.72 0.37 3.11
N LEU A 114 4.64 1.10 2.48
CA LEU A 114 4.97 2.47 2.87
C LEU A 114 3.70 3.34 2.93
N GLY A 115 3.55 4.11 4.01
CA GLY A 115 2.38 4.96 4.25
C GLY A 115 1.23 4.27 5.00
N THR A 116 1.26 2.94 5.13
CA THR A 116 0.25 2.21 5.92
C THR A 116 0.63 2.22 7.40
N THR A 117 -0.34 2.46 8.29
CA THR A 117 -0.13 2.39 9.75
C THR A 117 -0.44 1.00 10.29
N SER A 118 0.12 0.68 11.45
CA SER A 118 -0.32 -0.46 12.25
C SER A 118 -1.79 -0.29 12.67
N ASP A 119 -2.31 0.91 12.94
CA ASP A 119 -3.67 1.09 13.50
C ASP A 119 -4.85 0.64 12.62
N SER A 120 -4.63 0.29 11.35
CA SER A 120 -5.64 -0.46 10.57
C SER A 120 -5.85 -1.90 11.11
N THR A 121 -5.02 -2.34 12.06
CA THR A 121 -4.95 -3.67 12.67
C THR A 121 -5.99 -3.92 13.76
N LYS A 122 -6.68 -2.91 14.33
CA LYS A 122 -7.69 -3.14 15.38
C LYS A 122 -9.07 -3.54 14.84
N MET A 123 -9.36 -3.34 13.54
CA MET A 123 -10.72 -3.53 13.01
C MET A 123 -11.01 -4.90 12.36
N LEU A 124 -10.08 -5.85 12.36
CA LEU A 124 -10.30 -7.17 11.74
C LEU A 124 -10.02 -8.37 12.65
N ILE A 125 -9.70 -8.12 13.91
CA ILE A 125 -9.69 -9.16 14.93
C ILE A 125 -10.63 -8.69 16.03
N GLY A 126 -11.84 -9.23 16.04
CA GLY A 126 -12.70 -9.13 17.21
C GLY A 126 -12.02 -9.90 18.33
N TYR A 127 -11.24 -9.20 19.14
CA TYR A 127 -10.98 -9.59 20.53
C TYR A 127 -11.67 -8.54 21.40
N PRO A 128 -12.41 -8.98 22.43
CA PRO A 128 -13.31 -8.15 23.22
C PRO A 128 -12.53 -7.05 23.94
N ASP A 129 -13.21 -5.92 24.15
CA ASP A 129 -12.80 -4.88 25.07
C ASP A 129 -12.62 -5.47 26.47
N ASP A 130 -11.39 -5.76 26.87
CA ASP A 130 -10.99 -5.90 28.25
C ASP A 130 -9.86 -4.89 28.49
N ASP A 131 -10.23 -3.75 29.07
CA ASP A 131 -9.51 -3.16 30.21
C ASP A 131 -10.32 -1.95 30.72
N ILE A 132 -11.28 -2.29 31.59
CA ILE A 132 -11.67 -1.45 32.74
C ILE A 132 -10.44 -1.32 33.63
N MET A 133 -10.00 -0.08 33.87
CA MET A 133 -9.48 0.51 35.12
C MET A 133 -9.52 2.03 34.89
N ASP A 134 -10.26 2.87 35.61
CA ASP A 134 -10.56 2.97 37.05
C ASP A 134 -12.03 3.40 37.25
#